data_AF-A0A1N6YPW5-F1
#
_entry.id   AF-A0A1N6YPW5-F1
#
_cell.length_a   1.000
_cell.length_b   1.000
_cell.length_c   1.000
_cell.angle_alpha   90.00
_cell.angle_beta   90.00
_cell.angle_gamma   90.00
#
_symmetry.space_group_name_H-M   'P 1'
#
loop_
_entity.id
_entity.type
_entity.pdbx_description
1 polymer ?
#
loop_
_entity_poly.entity_id
_entity_poly.type
_entity_poly.pdbx_seq_one_letter_code
_entity_poly.pdbx_strand_id
1 'polypeptide(L)'
;MDPDLNAGTVSVRQQHVESDTGELLAGPPKSRAGLRTVAIPEAIIPALRQHLDQFTEWEPTALVFAGANGGILRRSNFRGAAKWSETTRKLGVPGLHFHDLRHTGNTIAASAASLRDLMARMGHDNVRVAMIYQHRTAEADHKIADVMNGKIAQVLPTEASGH
;
A
#
# COMPACT_ATOMS: atom_id res chain seq x y z
N MET A 1 4.75 -16.53 -8.04
CA MET A 1 5.26 -15.19 -7.70
C MET A 1 4.20 -14.40 -6.93
N ASP A 2 4.59 -13.44 -6.08
CA ASP A 2 3.67 -12.64 -5.27
C ASP A 2 2.96 -11.49 -6.02
N PRO A 3 3.64 -10.70 -6.88
CA PRO A 3 2.97 -9.77 -7.79
C PRO A 3 2.24 -10.47 -8.95
N ASP A 4 0.98 -10.08 -9.18
CA ASP A 4 0.22 -10.34 -10.40
C ASP A 4 -0.04 -9.00 -11.09
N LEU A 5 0.79 -8.68 -12.09
CA LEU A 5 0.73 -7.41 -12.81
C LEU A 5 -0.45 -7.32 -13.78
N ASN A 6 -1.05 -8.45 -14.18
CA ASN A 6 -2.24 -8.45 -15.04
C ASN A 6 -3.50 -8.18 -14.21
N ALA A 7 -3.58 -8.75 -13.01
CA ALA A 7 -4.64 -8.47 -12.06
C ALA A 7 -4.42 -7.16 -11.29
N GLY A 8 -3.24 -6.54 -11.38
CA GLY A 8 -2.91 -5.34 -10.63
C GLY A 8 -2.89 -5.58 -9.12
N THR A 9 -2.37 -6.72 -8.67
CA THR A 9 -2.37 -7.09 -7.24
C THR A 9 -1.02 -7.62 -6.75
N VAL A 10 -0.81 -7.55 -5.44
CA VAL A 10 0.32 -8.19 -4.74
C VAL A 10 -0.20 -8.99 -3.56
N SER A 11 0.16 -10.25 -3.48
CA SER A 11 -0.12 -11.11 -2.31
C SER A 11 0.97 -10.98 -1.26
N VAL A 12 0.59 -10.59 -0.05
CA VAL A 12 1.44 -10.56 1.14
C VAL A 12 1.22 -11.87 1.89
N ARG A 13 2.16 -12.81 1.74
CA ARG A 13 2.05 -14.18 2.29
C ARG A 13 3.12 -14.53 3.33
N GLN A 14 4.23 -13.81 3.32
CA GLN A 14 5.37 -14.08 4.18
C GLN A 14 5.95 -12.77 4.69
N GLN A 15 6.57 -12.83 5.85
CA GLN A 15 7.39 -11.74 6.38
C GLN A 15 8.75 -12.32 6.78
N HIS A 16 9.81 -11.61 6.42
CA HIS A 16 11.14 -11.89 6.92
C HIS A 16 11.36 -11.07 8.20
N VAL A 17 11.67 -11.75 9.30
CA VAL A 17 11.99 -11.12 10.58
C VAL A 17 13.43 -11.47 10.92
N GLU A 18 14.20 -10.45 11.27
CA GLU A 18 15.54 -10.63 11.80
C GLU A 18 15.41 -11.03 13.27
N SER A 19 15.94 -12.21 13.63
CA SER A 19 16.00 -12.68 15.02
C SER A 19 17.04 -11.88 15.80
N ASP A 20 17.01 -12.01 17.13
CA ASP A 20 18.03 -11.43 18.02
C ASP A 20 19.44 -12.01 17.78
N THR A 21 19.52 -13.16 17.11
CA THR A 21 20.77 -13.81 16.68
C THR A 21 21.27 -13.32 15.30
N GLY A 22 20.55 -12.40 14.65
CA GLY A 22 20.87 -11.87 13.31
C GLY A 22 20.46 -12.80 12.16
N GLU A 23 19.71 -13.87 12.43
CA GLU A 23 19.20 -14.78 11.41
C GLU A 23 17.93 -14.20 10.76
N LEU A 24 17.80 -14.32 9.44
CA LEU A 24 16.58 -13.94 8.73
C LEU A 24 15.63 -15.14 8.70
N LEU A 25 14.64 -15.12 9.58
CA LEU A 25 13.61 -16.15 9.61
C LEU A 25 12.46 -15.74 8.69
N ALA A 26 12.20 -16.54 7.67
CA ALA A 26 10.98 -16.44 6.87
C ALA A 26 9.83 -17.10 7.66
N GLY A 27 8.82 -16.30 8.02
CA GLY A 27 7.66 -16.78 8.76
C GLY A 27 6.34 -16.31 8.16
N PRO A 28 5.21 -16.96 8.51
CA PRO A 28 3.91 -16.38 8.21
C PRO A 28 3.79 -15.01 8.89
N PRO A 29 2.98 -14.09 8.34
CA PRO A 29 2.71 -12.81 9.00
C PRO A 29 2.22 -13.04 10.43
N LYS A 30 2.56 -12.11 11.33
CA LYS A 30 2.28 -12.21 12.77
C LYS A 30 0.79 -12.33 13.12
N SER A 31 -0.12 -12.08 12.18
CA SER A 31 -1.56 -12.21 12.36
C SER A 31 -2.23 -12.68 11.07
N ARG A 32 -3.46 -13.22 11.19
CA ARG A 32 -4.30 -13.56 10.02
C ARG A 32 -4.53 -12.36 9.09
N ALA A 33 -4.66 -11.15 9.64
CA ALA A 33 -4.80 -9.92 8.86
C ALA A 33 -3.53 -9.57 8.06
N GLY A 34 -2.38 -10.13 8.42
CA GLY A 34 -1.15 -9.98 7.69
C GLY A 34 -1.14 -10.74 6.35
N LEU A 35 -1.92 -11.82 6.23
CA LEU A 35 -2.16 -12.53 4.97
C LEU A 35 -3.21 -11.77 4.16
N ARG A 36 -2.80 -11.12 3.06
CA ARG A 36 -3.71 -10.30 2.26
C ARG A 36 -3.25 -10.14 0.83
N THR A 37 -4.20 -9.93 -0.06
CA THR A 37 -3.93 -9.45 -1.42
C THR A 37 -4.30 -7.98 -1.50
N VAL A 38 -3.37 -7.15 -1.99
CA VAL A 38 -3.54 -5.70 -2.07
C VAL A 38 -3.53 -5.29 -3.54
N ALA A 39 -4.58 -4.57 -3.97
CA ALA A 39 -4.59 -3.91 -5.27
C ALA A 39 -3.54 -2.79 -5.30
N ILE A 40 -2.75 -2.77 -6.38
CA ILE A 40 -1.71 -1.77 -6.62
C ILE A 40 -2.17 -0.76 -7.68
N PRO A 41 -1.74 0.50 -7.61
CA PRO A 41 -2.08 1.49 -8.63
C PRO A 41 -1.53 1.10 -10.01
N GLU A 42 -2.31 1.28 -11.08
CA GLU A 42 -1.84 1.03 -12.45
C GLU A 42 -0.58 1.82 -12.79
N ALA A 43 -0.45 3.03 -12.23
CA ALA A 43 0.70 3.90 -12.42
C ALA A 43 2.05 3.26 -12.03
N ILE A 44 2.08 2.27 -11.12
CA ILE A 44 3.33 1.60 -10.73
C ILE A 44 3.63 0.33 -11.52
N ILE A 45 2.67 -0.17 -12.31
CA ILE A 45 2.82 -1.44 -13.07
C ILE A 45 3.98 -1.39 -14.07
N PRO A 46 4.17 -0.32 -14.87
CA PRO A 46 5.30 -0.26 -15.81
C PRO A 46 6.66 -0.37 -15.11
N ALA A 47 6.82 0.33 -13.98
CA ALA A 47 8.05 0.29 -13.19
C ALA A 47 8.29 -1.09 -12.57
N LEU A 48 7.24 -1.76 -12.08
CA LEU A 48 7.34 -3.13 -11.57
C LEU A 48 7.72 -4.10 -12.69
N ARG A 49 7.12 -3.98 -13.87
CA ARG A 49 7.43 -4.87 -15.01
C ARG A 49 8.89 -4.71 -15.43
N GLN A 50 9.37 -3.48 -15.59
CA GLN A 50 10.78 -3.20 -15.85
C GLN A 50 11.69 -3.79 -14.77
N HIS A 51 11.33 -3.65 -13.50
CA HIS A 51 12.13 -4.18 -12.39
C HIS A 51 12.22 -5.70 -12.42
N LEU A 52 11.09 -6.39 -12.64
CA LEU A 52 11.06 -7.85 -12.72
C LEU A 52 11.90 -8.36 -13.89
N ASP A 53 11.83 -7.69 -15.04
CA ASP A 53 12.60 -8.07 -16.24
C ASP A 53 14.12 -7.86 -16.05
N GLN A 54 14.52 -6.85 -15.27
CA GLN A 54 15.93 -6.47 -15.12
C GLN A 54 16.63 -7.11 -13.91
N PHE A 55 15.88 -7.37 -12.83
CA PHE A 55 16.45 -7.67 -11.52
C PHE A 55 15.89 -8.92 -10.85
N THR A 56 14.98 -9.65 -11.50
CA THR A 56 14.39 -10.86 -10.92
C THR A 56 14.64 -12.07 -11.81
N GLU A 57 15.04 -13.17 -11.18
CA GLU A 57 15.23 -14.45 -11.87
C GLU A 57 13.88 -15.06 -12.28
N TRP A 58 13.91 -15.91 -13.31
CA TRP A 58 12.72 -16.55 -13.85
C TRP A 58 12.36 -17.83 -13.08
N GLU A 59 12.32 -17.74 -11.75
CA GLU A 59 11.95 -18.84 -10.86
C GLU A 59 10.75 -18.46 -9.98
N PRO A 60 9.84 -19.41 -9.67
CA PRO A 60 8.66 -19.13 -8.84
C PRO A 60 8.97 -18.57 -7.44
N THR A 61 10.15 -18.90 -6.93
CA THR A 61 10.67 -18.52 -5.61
C THR A 61 11.64 -17.33 -5.66
N ALA A 62 11.88 -16.76 -6.84
CA ALA A 62 12.78 -15.63 -7.00
C ALA A 62 12.30 -14.42 -6.18
N LEU A 63 13.24 -13.77 -5.50
CA LEU A 63 12.95 -12.56 -4.74
C LEU A 63 12.73 -11.39 -5.71
N VAL A 64 11.59 -10.70 -5.58
CA VAL A 64 11.33 -9.45 -6.31
C VAL A 64 12.43 -8.43 -5.98
N PHE A 65 12.83 -8.32 -4.71
CA PHE A 65 13.90 -7.43 -4.27
C PHE A 65 15.00 -8.24 -3.59
N ALA A 66 16.02 -8.62 -4.35
CA ALA A 66 17.21 -9.30 -3.85
C ALA A 66 18.29 -8.30 -3.40
N GLY A 67 19.11 -8.71 -2.44
CA GLY A 67 20.37 -8.04 -2.11
C GLY A 67 21.44 -8.31 -3.18
N ALA A 68 22.60 -7.65 -3.03
CA ALA A 68 23.68 -7.70 -4.02
C ALA A 68 24.17 -9.13 -4.37
N ASN A 69 23.97 -10.10 -3.49
CA ASN A 69 24.36 -11.50 -3.67
C ASN A 69 23.16 -12.44 -3.92
N GLY A 70 22.02 -11.93 -4.39
CA GLY A 70 20.81 -12.73 -4.67
C GLY A 70 19.97 -13.11 -3.43
N GLY A 71 20.52 -12.95 -2.22
CA GLY A 71 19.83 -13.24 -0.96
C GLY A 71 18.81 -12.19 -0.52
N ILE A 72 18.09 -12.45 0.58
CA ILE A 72 17.10 -11.54 1.16
C ILE A 72 17.74 -10.21 1.55
N LEU A 73 17.12 -9.11 1.12
CA LEU A 73 17.57 -7.77 1.48
C LEU A 73 17.26 -7.44 2.95
N ARG A 74 18.31 -7.32 3.77
CA ARG A 74 18.18 -6.90 5.18
C ARG A 74 17.72 -5.46 5.29
N ARG A 75 16.89 -5.17 6.30
CA ARG A 75 16.40 -3.81 6.58
C ARG A 75 17.54 -2.81 6.83
N SER A 76 18.57 -3.23 7.57
CA SER A 76 19.78 -2.44 7.83
C SER A 76 20.53 -2.08 6.54
N ASN A 77 20.53 -3.00 5.56
CA ASN A 77 21.27 -2.84 4.31
C ASN A 77 20.45 -2.13 3.21
N PHE A 78 19.13 -2.08 3.31
CA PHE A 78 18.26 -1.43 2.33
C PHE A 78 18.66 0.02 2.07
N ARG A 79 18.92 0.82 3.12
CA ARG A 79 19.22 2.25 2.96
C ARG A 79 20.47 2.50 2.12
N GLY A 80 21.50 1.67 2.31
CA GLY A 80 22.74 1.71 1.53
C GLY A 80 22.53 1.18 0.12
N ALA A 81 21.90 0.01 -0.01
CA ALA A 81 21.64 -0.63 -1.30
C ALA A 81 20.78 0.25 -2.23
N ALA A 82 19.74 0.89 -1.70
CA ALA A 82 18.86 1.80 -2.44
C ALA A 82 19.45 3.21 -2.62
N LYS A 83 20.67 3.46 -2.10
CA LYS A 83 21.30 4.78 -2.03
C LYS A 83 20.34 5.87 -1.51
N TRP A 84 19.54 5.52 -0.51
CA TRP A 84 18.32 6.25 -0.16
C TRP A 84 18.56 7.74 0.12
N SER A 85 19.59 8.06 0.90
CA SER A 85 19.96 9.45 1.22
C SER A 85 20.39 10.28 -0.01
N GLU A 86 21.08 9.65 -0.95
CA GLU A 86 21.47 10.30 -2.20
C GLU A 86 20.24 10.54 -3.07
N THR A 87 19.37 9.53 -3.20
CA THR A 87 18.13 9.60 -3.97
C THR A 87 17.21 10.69 -3.44
N THR A 88 16.95 10.74 -2.13
CA THR A 88 16.06 11.75 -1.53
C THR A 88 16.63 13.16 -1.66
N ARG A 89 17.95 13.34 -1.56
CA ARG A 89 18.61 14.62 -1.85
C ARG A 89 18.44 15.05 -3.30
N LYS A 90 18.63 14.14 -4.26
CA LYS A 90 18.43 14.43 -5.70
C LYS A 90 16.99 14.80 -6.03
N LEU A 91 16.03 14.21 -5.31
CA LEU A 91 14.60 14.50 -5.44
C LEU A 91 14.15 15.76 -4.66
N GLY A 92 15.06 16.44 -3.96
CA GLY A 92 14.73 17.66 -3.20
C GLY A 92 13.98 17.43 -1.89
N VAL A 93 13.95 16.19 -1.38
CA VAL A 93 13.28 15.80 -0.13
C VAL A 93 14.27 15.18 0.88
N PRO A 94 15.37 15.87 1.23
CA PRO A 94 16.37 15.32 2.13
C PRO A 94 15.75 15.00 3.50
N GLY A 95 16.21 13.91 4.12
CA GLY A 95 15.72 13.47 5.44
C GLY A 95 14.48 12.58 5.41
N LEU A 96 13.77 12.45 4.28
CA LEU A 96 12.65 11.52 4.13
C LEU A 96 13.06 10.12 4.58
N HIS A 97 12.34 9.54 5.55
CA HIS A 97 12.55 8.17 5.98
C HIS A 97 11.76 7.20 5.08
N PHE A 98 12.28 6.00 4.87
CA PHE A 98 11.60 5.00 4.04
C PHE A 98 10.21 4.63 4.59
N HIS A 99 10.03 4.68 5.93
CA HIS A 99 8.73 4.43 6.56
C HIS A 99 7.68 5.50 6.24
N ASP A 100 8.11 6.73 5.93
CA ASP A 100 7.22 7.83 5.59
C ASP A 100 6.44 7.54 4.32
N LEU A 101 7.01 6.75 3.38
CA LEU A 101 6.28 6.29 2.19
C LEU A 101 5.03 5.48 2.56
N ARG A 102 5.13 4.62 3.59
CA ARG A 102 3.97 3.85 4.09
C ARG A 102 2.95 4.78 4.71
N HIS A 103 3.38 5.79 5.47
CA HIS A 103 2.48 6.78 6.04
C HIS A 103 1.74 7.55 4.93
N THR A 104 2.46 8.09 3.95
CA THR A 104 1.88 8.79 2.79
C THR A 104 0.88 7.91 2.04
N GLY A 105 1.24 6.66 1.74
CA GLY A 105 0.35 5.72 1.07
C GLY A 105 -0.93 5.42 1.85
N ASN A 106 -0.84 5.31 3.18
CA ASN A 106 -2.00 5.11 4.05
C ASN A 106 -2.89 6.36 4.12
N THR A 107 -2.31 7.55 4.20
CA THR A 107 -3.06 8.82 4.18
C THR A 107 -3.83 8.99 2.88
N ILE A 108 -3.20 8.69 1.73
CA ILE A 108 -3.87 8.72 0.42
C ILE A 108 -4.99 7.67 0.36
N ALA A 109 -4.77 6.46 0.88
CA ALA A 109 -5.80 5.43 0.89
C ALA A 109 -6.99 5.79 1.78
N ALA A 110 -6.74 6.48 2.90
CA ALA A 110 -7.78 6.84 3.86
C ALA A 110 -8.79 7.86 3.29
N SER A 111 -8.39 8.71 2.34
CA SER A 111 -9.32 9.64 1.68
C SER A 111 -10.25 8.96 0.67
N ALA A 112 -9.93 7.74 0.24
CA ALA A 112 -10.64 7.02 -0.81
C ALA A 112 -11.48 5.84 -0.29
N ALA A 113 -11.34 5.44 0.98
CA ALA A 113 -11.84 4.17 1.47
C ALA A 113 -12.47 4.26 2.86
N SER A 114 -13.38 3.31 3.16
CA SER A 114 -13.93 3.19 4.50
C SER A 114 -12.85 2.75 5.51
N LEU A 115 -13.09 2.95 6.81
CA LEU A 115 -12.21 2.46 7.87
C LEU A 115 -11.95 0.95 7.77
N ARG A 116 -12.97 0.17 7.41
CA ARG A 116 -12.87 -1.29 7.27
C ARG A 116 -11.97 -1.68 6.09
N ASP A 117 -12.15 -1.02 4.96
CA ASP A 117 -11.33 -1.25 3.76
C ASP A 117 -9.87 -0.85 4.01
N LEU A 118 -9.66 0.26 4.73
CA LEU A 118 -8.33 0.72 5.12
C LEU A 118 -7.64 -0.28 6.06
N MET A 119 -8.36 -0.82 7.05
CA MET A 119 -7.83 -1.86 7.94
C MET A 119 -7.41 -3.11 7.18
N ALA A 120 -8.25 -3.58 6.24
CA ALA A 120 -7.95 -4.72 5.39
C ALA A 120 -6.70 -4.47 4.52
N ARG A 121 -6.58 -3.29 3.91
CA ARG A 121 -5.42 -2.90 3.09
C ARG A 121 -4.13 -2.81 3.90
N MET A 122 -4.18 -2.20 5.09
CA MET A 122 -3.01 -1.99 5.94
C MET A 122 -2.53 -3.28 6.61
N GLY A 123 -3.42 -4.27 6.78
CA GLY A 123 -3.17 -5.48 7.55
C GLY A 123 -3.10 -5.20 9.06
N HIS A 124 -3.83 -4.19 9.54
CA HIS A 124 -3.91 -3.85 10.96
C HIS A 124 -5.17 -4.49 11.56
N ASP A 125 -5.01 -5.19 12.67
CA ASP A 125 -6.11 -5.68 13.51
C ASP A 125 -6.60 -4.61 14.51
N ASN A 126 -5.80 -3.57 14.76
CA ASN A 126 -6.11 -2.50 15.70
C ASN A 126 -6.79 -1.29 15.04
N VAL A 127 -8.09 -1.12 15.33
CA VAL A 127 -8.93 0.01 14.90
C VAL A 127 -8.30 1.37 15.27
N ARG A 128 -7.67 1.48 16.44
CA ARG A 128 -7.06 2.74 16.90
C ARG A 128 -5.95 3.22 15.97
N VAL A 129 -5.18 2.30 15.39
CA VAL A 129 -4.11 2.66 14.44
C VAL A 129 -4.69 3.13 13.10
N ALA A 130 -5.80 2.54 12.67
CA ALA A 130 -6.46 2.96 11.43
C ALA A 130 -7.13 4.33 11.55
N MET A 131 -7.68 4.64 12.73
CA MET A 131 -8.29 5.95 13.02
C MET A 131 -7.30 7.12 12.96
N ILE A 132 -5.99 6.89 13.14
CA ILE A 132 -4.96 7.93 12.99
C ILE A 132 -4.98 8.52 11.56
N TYR A 133 -5.38 7.74 10.56
CA TYR A 133 -5.40 8.16 9.16
C TYR A 133 -6.77 8.67 8.69
N GLN A 134 -7.85 8.38 9.43
CA GLN A 134 -9.20 8.85 9.12
C GLN A 134 -9.40 10.27 9.66
N HIS A 135 -8.92 11.26 8.92
CA HIS A 135 -9.19 12.66 9.22
C HIS A 135 -10.50 13.08 8.55
N ARG A 136 -11.41 13.68 9.30
CA ARG A 136 -12.62 14.31 8.75
C ARG A 136 -12.20 15.56 7.97
N THR A 137 -12.49 15.61 6.68
CA THR A 137 -12.27 16.81 5.84
C THR A 137 -13.62 17.39 5.44
N ALA A 138 -13.69 18.72 5.25
CA ALA A 138 -14.90 19.38 4.77
C ALA A 138 -15.32 18.86 3.37
N GLU A 139 -14.33 18.53 2.53
CA GLU A 139 -14.54 17.91 1.22
C GLU A 139 -15.23 16.55 1.32
N ALA A 140 -14.87 15.72 2.30
CA ALA A 140 -15.54 14.45 2.54
C ALA A 140 -16.99 14.63 3.00
N ASP A 141 -17.26 15.64 3.83
CA ASP A 141 -18.61 15.97 4.30
C ASP A 141 -19.51 16.44 3.13
N HIS A 142 -18.98 17.30 2.25
CA HIS A 142 -19.68 17.70 1.01
C HIS A 142 -19.93 16.52 0.07
N LYS A 143 -18.95 15.63 -0.11
CA LYS A 143 -19.13 14.42 -0.94
C LYS A 143 -20.18 13.48 -0.38
N ILE A 144 -20.28 13.36 0.95
CA ILE A 144 -21.36 12.61 1.62
C ILE A 144 -22.70 13.28 1.32
N ALA A 145 -22.79 14.62 1.48
CA ALA A 145 -23.99 15.37 1.18
C ALA A 145 -24.42 15.19 -0.29
N ASP A 146 -23.50 15.24 -1.24
CA ASP A 146 -23.78 15.05 -2.67
C ASP A 146 -24.32 13.64 -2.98
N VAL A 147 -23.73 12.59 -2.38
CA VAL A 147 -24.21 11.21 -2.52
C VAL A 147 -25.60 11.05 -1.91
N MET A 148 -25.84 11.66 -0.75
CA MET A 148 -27.16 11.70 -0.13
C MET A 148 -28.17 12.40 -1.04
N ASN A 149 -27.79 13.53 -1.62
CA ASN A 149 -28.63 14.30 -2.53
C ASN A 149 -29.00 13.49 -3.78
N GLY A 150 -28.02 12.78 -4.37
CA GLY A 150 -28.26 11.88 -5.50
C GLY A 150 -29.23 10.73 -5.15
N LYS A 151 -29.13 10.16 -3.94
CA LYS A 151 -30.07 9.11 -3.48
C LYS A 151 -31.46 9.65 -3.18
N ILE A 152 -31.55 10.84 -2.57
CA ILE A 152 -32.84 11.49 -2.28
C ILE A 152 -33.55 11.87 -3.59
N ALA A 153 -32.83 12.43 -4.56
CA ALA A 153 -33.37 12.80 -5.87
C ALA A 153 -33.92 11.61 -6.67
N GLN A 154 -33.43 10.39 -6.44
CA GLN A 154 -33.97 9.17 -7.05
C GLN A 154 -35.32 8.73 -6.48
N VAL A 155 -35.68 9.22 -5.28
CA VAL A 155 -36.88 8.80 -4.52
C VAL A 155 -37.92 9.91 -4.46
N LEU A 156 -37.51 11.19 -4.64
CA LEU A 156 -38.45 12.29 -4.75
C LEU A 156 -39.26 12.17 -6.06
N PRO A 157 -40.59 12.26 -6.00
CA PRO A 157 -41.40 12.36 -7.22
C PRO A 157 -40.93 13.58 -8.01
N THR A 158 -40.71 13.42 -9.31
CA THR A 158 -40.59 14.56 -10.21
C THR A 158 -41.93 15.29 -10.14
N GLU A 159 -41.98 16.43 -9.45
CA GLU A 159 -43.12 17.33 -9.49
C GLU A 159 -43.35 17.67 -10.97
N ALA A 160 -44.36 17.04 -11.55
CA ALA A 160 -44.82 17.31 -12.89
C ALA A 160 -45.20 18.79 -12.92
N SER A 161 -44.41 19.58 -13.64
CA SER A 161 -44.70 20.97 -13.90
C SER A 161 -46.09 21.05 -14.53
N GLY A 162 -47.01 21.70 -13.81
CA GLY A 162 -48.37 21.91 -14.27
C GLY A 162 -48.39 22.70 -15.57
N HIS A 163 -49.27 22.27 -16.47
CA HIS A 163 -50.08 23.11 -17.37
C HIS A 163 -51.47 22.48 -17.41
#